data_AF-A0A958NCX3-F1
#
_entry.id   AF-A0A958NCX3-F1
#
_cell.length_a   1.000
_cell.length_b   1.000
_cell.length_c   1.000
_cell.angle_alpha   90.00
_cell.angle_beta   90.00
_cell.angle_gamma   90.00
#
_symmetry.space_group_name_H-M   'P 1'
#
loop_
_entity.id
_entity.type
_entity.pdbx_description
1 polymer ?
#
loop_
_entity_poly.entity_id
_entity_poly.type
_entity_poly.pdbx_seq_one_letter_code
_entity_poly.pdbx_strand_id
1 'polypeptide(L)'
;MRISCKHLIVSLGAILCFLGDARAQDGASIFKQNCGACHALGKRLVGPDLIGVNERRNDEWLLKFIKSSQALIQSGDADAAAVYAEFNQIAMPDQSHLGDDQIRSILAYIEEETLAKQSVAATQETPKEEAPVVVIEYSEADVASGLALFSGKKRLSNGGPSCISCHNVNNNALVSGGLLAKDLTDVYTRMGNAGVAGILSAPPFPAMASAYNNNALDSSEIAQLTAFLQHADNVSEGQQAKSGANIFILGGGGGLVVLLLLIATHWNRRLRTSVKHDIYKRQIKSI
;
A
#
# COMPACT_ATOMS: atom_id res chain seq x y z
N MET A 1 79.11 -23.43 28.15
CA MET A 1 78.15 -22.45 28.70
C MET A 1 76.75 -22.94 28.37
N ARG A 2 76.00 -23.39 29.38
CA ARG A 2 74.65 -23.96 29.25
C ARG A 2 73.65 -22.83 28.99
N ILE A 3 73.03 -22.79 27.81
CA ILE A 3 71.89 -21.89 27.56
C ILE A 3 70.61 -22.72 27.57
N SER A 4 69.73 -22.31 28.47
CA SER A 4 68.63 -23.06 29.04
C SER A 4 67.42 -23.13 28.09
N CYS A 5 66.94 -24.35 27.86
CA CYS A 5 65.77 -24.72 27.06
C CYS A 5 64.46 -24.42 27.82
N LYS A 6 64.24 -23.15 28.23
CA LYS A 6 63.07 -22.75 29.04
C LYS A 6 62.15 -21.69 28.41
N HIS A 7 62.46 -21.17 27.23
CA HIS A 7 61.65 -20.11 26.60
C HIS A 7 60.77 -20.57 25.43
N LEU A 8 60.71 -21.86 25.12
CA LEU A 8 59.93 -22.36 23.98
C LEU A 8 58.45 -22.67 24.30
N ILE A 9 58.03 -22.68 25.58
CA ILE A 9 56.70 -23.20 25.96
C ILE A 9 55.70 -22.10 26.37
N VAL A 10 56.13 -20.85 26.59
CA VAL A 10 55.24 -19.81 27.14
C VAL A 10 54.53 -18.97 26.06
N SER A 11 54.92 -19.06 24.79
CA SER A 11 54.38 -18.20 23.73
C SER A 11 53.23 -18.79 22.92
N LEU A 12 52.76 -20.01 23.22
CA LEU A 12 51.71 -20.72 22.47
C LEU A 12 50.35 -20.76 23.21
N GLY A 13 50.12 -19.89 24.20
CA GLY A 13 48.93 -19.91 25.05
C GLY A 13 48.01 -18.69 24.96
N ALA A 14 48.33 -17.67 24.16
CA ALA A 14 47.62 -16.38 24.17
C ALA A 14 47.12 -15.92 22.78
N ILE A 15 46.90 -16.84 21.83
CA ILE A 15 46.34 -16.54 20.50
C ILE A 15 45.19 -17.52 20.20
N LEU A 16 44.26 -17.70 21.14
CA LEU A 16 43.05 -18.51 20.92
C LEU A 16 41.82 -17.96 21.66
N CYS A 17 41.74 -16.63 21.83
CA CYS A 17 40.53 -15.94 22.33
C CYS A 17 40.01 -14.84 21.39
N PHE A 18 40.42 -14.87 20.11
CA PHE A 18 39.90 -13.97 19.06
C PHE A 18 39.10 -14.73 17.99
N LEU A 19 38.34 -15.76 18.36
CA LEU A 19 37.28 -16.30 17.52
C LEU A 19 35.97 -16.22 18.27
N GLY A 20 35.27 -15.12 18.06
CA GLY A 20 33.97 -14.84 18.64
C GLY A 20 33.42 -13.46 18.30
N ASP A 21 33.90 -12.80 17.24
CA ASP A 21 33.07 -11.78 16.57
C ASP A 21 31.95 -12.53 15.83
N ALA A 22 30.99 -13.03 16.61
CA ALA A 22 29.63 -13.12 16.12
C ALA A 22 29.30 -11.71 15.66
N ARG A 23 29.32 -11.48 14.36
CA ARG A 23 28.78 -10.26 13.78
C ARG A 23 27.31 -10.24 14.19
N ALA A 24 27.00 -9.59 15.30
CA ALA A 24 25.64 -9.23 15.65
C ALA A 24 25.17 -8.35 14.49
N GLN A 25 24.51 -8.97 13.52
CA GLN A 25 23.80 -8.22 12.51
C GLN A 25 22.78 -7.40 13.29
N ASP A 26 22.77 -6.09 13.05
CA ASP A 26 21.89 -5.16 13.75
C ASP A 26 20.42 -5.53 13.44
N GLY A 27 19.84 -6.34 14.33
CA GLY A 27 18.47 -6.86 14.21
C GLY A 27 17.45 -5.74 14.15
N ALA A 28 17.70 -4.62 14.84
CA ALA A 28 16.83 -3.45 14.83
C ALA A 28 16.81 -2.78 13.45
N SER A 29 17.98 -2.64 12.82
CA SER A 29 18.08 -2.08 11.47
C SER A 29 17.41 -2.97 10.43
N ILE A 30 17.64 -4.29 10.50
CA ILE A 30 17.00 -5.24 9.58
C ILE A 30 15.47 -5.25 9.79
N PHE A 31 15.01 -5.24 11.05
CA PHE A 31 13.59 -5.15 11.39
C PHE A 31 12.95 -3.88 10.80
N LYS A 32 13.59 -2.71 10.99
CA LYS A 32 13.07 -1.45 10.48
C LYS A 32 12.94 -1.44 8.95
N GLN A 33 13.88 -2.07 8.25
CA GLN A 33 13.91 -2.11 6.79
C GLN A 33 12.92 -3.11 6.18
N ASN A 34 12.68 -4.24 6.85
CA ASN A 34 11.94 -5.36 6.27
C ASN A 34 10.56 -5.62 6.92
N CYS A 35 10.39 -5.25 8.20
CA CYS A 35 9.23 -5.64 9.01
C CYS A 35 8.43 -4.43 9.53
N GLY A 36 9.11 -3.32 9.85
CA GLY A 36 8.54 -2.15 10.53
C GLY A 36 7.44 -1.41 9.76
N ALA A 37 7.31 -1.67 8.45
CA ALA A 37 6.21 -1.18 7.63
C ALA A 37 4.85 -1.79 8.02
N CYS A 38 4.86 -3.07 8.38
CA CYS A 38 3.64 -3.84 8.65
C CYS A 38 3.47 -4.19 10.12
N HIS A 39 4.57 -4.30 10.87
CA HIS A 39 4.57 -4.73 12.27
C HIS A 39 5.09 -3.63 13.19
N ALA A 40 4.51 -3.55 14.38
CA ALA A 40 5.00 -2.72 15.47
C ALA A 40 5.25 -3.56 16.73
N LEU A 41 5.98 -2.97 17.67
CA LEU A 41 6.29 -3.54 18.97
C LEU A 41 5.38 -2.89 20.02
N GLY A 42 4.21 -3.50 20.24
CA GLY A 42 3.19 -3.15 21.22
C GLY A 42 1.91 -2.50 20.69
N LYS A 43 1.67 -2.56 19.39
CA LYS A 43 0.39 -2.19 18.79
C LYS A 43 0.17 -2.95 17.49
N ARG A 44 -1.10 -3.16 17.13
CA ARG A 44 -1.49 -3.71 15.82
C ARG A 44 -1.34 -2.64 14.73
N LEU A 45 -0.78 -3.03 13.58
CA LEU A 45 -0.72 -2.22 12.37
C LEU A 45 -1.39 -2.98 11.21
N VAL A 46 -0.64 -3.32 10.16
CA VAL A 46 -1.08 -4.19 9.06
C VAL A 46 -1.01 -5.66 9.48
N GLY A 47 0.09 -6.04 10.14
CA GLY A 47 0.31 -7.34 10.74
C GLY A 47 0.12 -7.33 12.27
N PRO A 48 0.22 -8.51 12.90
CA PRO A 48 0.12 -8.65 14.36
C PRO A 48 1.21 -7.89 15.10
N ASP A 49 0.92 -7.53 16.34
CA ASP A 49 1.92 -7.09 17.31
C ASP A 49 2.94 -8.20 17.56
N LEU A 50 4.22 -7.87 17.52
CA LEU A 50 5.31 -8.82 17.68
C LEU A 50 5.87 -8.91 19.10
N ILE A 51 5.44 -8.05 20.03
CA ILE A 51 5.81 -8.22 21.45
C ILE A 51 5.38 -9.61 21.93
N GLY A 52 6.30 -10.37 22.51
CA GLY A 52 6.07 -11.74 22.97
C GLY A 52 5.91 -12.80 21.87
N VAL A 53 6.29 -12.51 20.62
CA VAL A 53 6.15 -13.49 19.52
C VAL A 53 6.96 -14.76 19.78
N ASN A 54 8.14 -14.64 20.39
CA ASN A 54 9.02 -15.76 20.77
C ASN A 54 8.40 -16.64 21.88
N GLU A 55 7.47 -16.10 22.67
CA GLU A 55 6.72 -16.85 23.68
C GLU A 55 5.52 -17.59 23.05
N ARG A 56 4.92 -17.00 22.00
CA ARG A 56 3.76 -17.57 21.32
C ARG A 56 4.12 -18.68 20.34
N ARG A 57 5.29 -18.61 19.71
CA ARG A 57 5.70 -19.53 18.64
C ARG A 57 7.18 -19.88 18.78
N ASN A 58 7.50 -21.13 18.48
CA ASN A 58 8.89 -21.58 18.47
C ASN A 58 9.66 -21.01 17.27
N ASP A 59 10.98 -20.94 17.43
CA ASP A 59 11.90 -20.38 16.44
C ASP A 59 11.86 -21.08 15.07
N GLU A 60 11.71 -22.41 15.03
CA GLU A 60 11.64 -23.15 13.76
C GLU A 60 10.39 -22.76 12.95
N TRP A 61 9.24 -22.63 13.64
CA TRP A 61 8.00 -22.19 13.02
C TRP A 61 8.13 -20.74 12.51
N LEU A 62 8.70 -19.85 13.33
CA LEU A 62 8.92 -18.45 12.97
C LEU A 62 9.84 -18.31 11.74
N LEU A 63 10.92 -19.08 11.66
CA LEU A 63 11.81 -19.09 10.50
C LEU A 63 11.07 -19.50 9.22
N LYS A 64 10.26 -20.57 9.28
CA LYS A 64 9.47 -21.02 8.12
C LYS A 64 8.44 -19.98 7.70
N PHE A 65 7.71 -19.42 8.67
CA PHE A 65 6.67 -18.44 8.42
C PHE A 65 7.25 -17.13 7.86
N ILE A 66 8.37 -16.63 8.40
CA ILE A 66 9.04 -15.41 7.94
C ILE A 66 9.59 -15.58 6.53
N LYS A 67 10.18 -16.73 6.22
CA LYS A 67 10.68 -17.02 4.87
C LYS A 67 9.57 -17.14 3.83
N SER A 68 8.49 -17.84 4.16
CA SER A 68 7.32 -17.95 3.27
C SER A 68 6.06 -18.35 4.05
N SER A 69 5.24 -17.34 4.37
CA SER A 69 3.98 -17.55 5.11
C SER A 69 2.99 -18.38 4.30
N GLN A 70 2.90 -18.10 3.00
CA GLN A 70 1.98 -18.78 2.08
C GLN A 70 2.33 -20.25 1.91
N ALA A 71 3.62 -20.61 1.88
CA ALA A 71 4.03 -22.02 1.83
C ALA A 71 3.59 -22.79 3.09
N LEU A 72 3.71 -22.16 4.26
CA LEU A 72 3.29 -22.78 5.52
C LEU A 72 1.76 -22.95 5.58
N ILE A 73 1.00 -21.94 5.13
CA ILE A 73 -0.47 -22.03 5.01
C ILE A 73 -0.87 -23.16 4.04
N GLN A 74 -0.22 -23.25 2.88
CA GLN A 74 -0.49 -24.29 1.88
C GLN A 74 -0.10 -25.70 2.35
N SER A 75 0.87 -25.81 3.26
CA SER A 75 1.24 -27.08 3.89
C SER A 75 0.18 -27.61 4.86
N GLY A 76 -0.87 -26.82 5.15
CA GLY A 76 -1.96 -27.19 6.05
C GLY A 76 -1.73 -26.80 7.51
N ASP A 77 -0.79 -25.91 7.79
CA ASP A 77 -0.56 -25.39 9.15
C ASP A 77 -1.77 -24.56 9.61
N ALA A 78 -2.52 -25.09 10.57
CA ALA A 78 -3.76 -24.49 11.05
C ALA A 78 -3.54 -23.11 11.69
N ASP A 79 -2.40 -22.94 12.36
CA ASP A 79 -2.01 -21.73 13.05
C ASP A 79 -1.67 -20.60 12.07
N ALA A 80 -0.94 -20.91 10.99
CA ALA A 80 -0.65 -19.99 9.90
C ALA A 80 -1.94 -19.58 9.17
N ALA A 81 -2.85 -20.53 8.92
CA ALA A 81 -4.13 -20.26 8.29
C ALA A 81 -5.05 -19.39 9.16
N ALA A 82 -5.07 -19.63 10.48
CA ALA A 82 -5.84 -18.82 11.44
C ALA A 82 -5.35 -17.36 11.47
N VAL A 83 -4.03 -17.16 11.56
CA VAL A 83 -3.43 -15.81 11.49
C VAL A 83 -3.77 -15.17 10.14
N TYR A 84 -3.64 -15.89 9.03
CA TYR A 84 -3.98 -15.34 7.71
C TYR A 84 -5.45 -14.88 7.62
N ALA A 85 -6.39 -15.66 8.16
CA ALA A 85 -7.80 -15.28 8.21
C ALA A 85 -8.05 -14.06 9.11
N GLU A 86 -7.42 -14.00 10.29
CA GLU A 86 -7.56 -12.89 11.23
C GLU A 86 -7.05 -11.55 10.66
N PHE A 87 -6.06 -11.60 9.79
CA PHE A 87 -5.46 -10.43 9.16
C PHE A 87 -6.00 -10.19 7.74
N ASN A 88 -7.30 -10.47 7.55
CA ASN A 88 -8.05 -10.19 6.32
C ASN A 88 -7.45 -10.81 5.05
N GLN A 89 -6.78 -11.96 5.21
CA GLN A 89 -6.15 -12.67 4.10
C GLN A 89 -5.08 -11.82 3.38
N ILE A 90 -4.48 -10.86 4.08
CA ILE A 90 -3.32 -10.12 3.59
C ILE A 90 -2.10 -11.03 3.73
N ALA A 91 -1.49 -11.40 2.61
CA ALA A 91 -0.32 -12.26 2.61
C ALA A 91 0.89 -11.49 3.16
N MET A 92 1.59 -12.08 4.14
CA MET A 92 2.87 -11.53 4.60
C MET A 92 3.91 -11.77 3.51
N PRO A 93 4.59 -10.72 2.99
CA PRO A 93 5.58 -10.87 1.93
C PRO A 93 6.71 -11.82 2.33
N ASP A 94 7.07 -12.72 1.42
CA ASP A 94 8.15 -13.69 1.64
C ASP A 94 9.48 -12.97 1.89
N GLN A 95 10.12 -13.27 3.03
CA GLN A 95 11.44 -12.74 3.38
C GLN A 95 12.55 -13.75 3.06
N SER A 96 12.40 -14.49 1.95
CA SER A 96 13.34 -15.55 1.55
C SER A 96 14.75 -15.03 1.19
N HIS A 97 14.91 -13.71 0.98
CA HIS A 97 16.20 -13.07 0.81
C HIS A 97 17.01 -12.92 2.11
N LEU A 98 16.36 -13.04 3.27
CA LEU A 98 17.03 -13.00 4.57
C LEU A 98 17.54 -14.39 4.95
N GLY A 99 18.81 -14.46 5.34
CA GLY A 99 19.40 -15.68 5.92
C GLY A 99 18.86 -15.97 7.33
N ASP A 100 18.97 -17.22 7.76
CA ASP A 100 18.46 -17.67 9.07
C ASP A 100 19.05 -16.86 10.22
N ASP A 101 20.34 -16.53 10.16
CA ASP A 101 21.03 -15.70 11.17
C ASP A 101 20.49 -14.26 11.21
N GLN A 102 20.09 -13.70 10.07
CA GLN A 102 19.47 -12.38 10.00
C GLN A 102 18.08 -12.42 10.63
N ILE A 103 17.29 -13.46 10.33
CA ILE A 103 15.96 -13.64 10.93
C ILE A 103 16.08 -13.84 12.45
N ARG A 104 17.04 -14.66 12.90
CA ARG A 104 17.32 -14.84 14.33
C ARG A 104 17.74 -13.53 15.00
N SER A 105 18.53 -12.70 14.33
CA SER A 105 18.90 -11.37 14.84
C SER A 105 17.68 -10.45 15.00
N ILE A 106 16.70 -10.52 14.08
CA ILE A 106 15.42 -9.83 14.20
C ILE A 106 14.62 -10.36 15.40
N LEU A 107 14.52 -11.68 15.55
CA LEU A 107 13.79 -12.30 16.66
C LEU A 107 14.41 -11.98 18.02
N ALA A 108 15.75 -11.91 18.10
CA ALA A 108 16.47 -11.49 19.29
C ALA A 108 16.17 -10.02 19.64
N TYR A 109 16.17 -9.13 18.64
CA TYR A 109 15.77 -7.74 18.83
C TYR A 109 14.32 -7.61 19.36
N ILE A 110 13.37 -8.38 18.80
CA ILE A 110 11.97 -8.39 19.26
C ILE A 110 11.87 -8.90 20.71
N GLU A 111 12.68 -9.89 21.09
CA GLU A 111 12.74 -10.42 22.45
C GLU A 111 13.29 -9.38 23.44
N GLU A 112 14.38 -8.68 23.08
CA GLU A 112 14.93 -7.59 23.89
C GLU A 112 13.88 -6.49 24.14
N GLU A 113 13.12 -6.10 23.11
CA GLU A 113 12.05 -5.11 23.21
C GLU A 113 10.85 -5.61 24.02
N THR A 114 10.57 -6.92 23.94
CA THR A 114 9.55 -7.58 24.77
C THR A 114 9.93 -7.52 26.25
N LEU A 115 11.18 -7.89 26.57
CA LEU A 115 11.71 -7.85 27.94
C LEU A 115 11.77 -6.41 28.46
N ALA A 116 12.19 -5.46 27.64
CA ALA A 116 12.18 -4.04 27.98
C ALA A 116 10.77 -3.58 28.38
N LYS A 117 9.75 -3.91 27.58
CA LYS A 117 8.34 -3.57 27.92
C LYS A 117 7.81 -4.29 29.14
N GLN A 118 8.11 -5.56 29.31
CA GLN A 118 7.71 -6.32 30.50
C GLN A 118 8.35 -5.75 31.78
N SER A 119 9.62 -5.28 31.70
CA SER A 119 10.30 -4.63 32.81
C SER A 119 9.67 -3.28 33.21
N VAL A 120 9.13 -2.55 32.22
CA VAL A 120 8.41 -1.28 32.46
C VAL A 120 7.01 -1.55 33.01
N ALA A 121 6.34 -2.61 32.53
CA ALA A 121 5.03 -3.04 33.03
C ALA A 121 5.08 -3.55 34.48
N ALA A 122 6.20 -4.12 34.93
CA ALA A 122 6.39 -4.58 36.31
C ALA A 122 6.57 -3.46 37.34
N THR A 123 6.75 -2.19 36.91
CA THR A 123 6.95 -1.03 37.81
C THR A 123 5.73 -0.10 37.87
N GLN A 124 4.68 -0.34 37.09
CA GLN A 124 3.44 0.44 37.15
C GLN A 124 2.21 -0.46 37.08
N GLU A 125 1.68 -0.82 38.25
CA GLU A 125 0.26 -1.19 38.40
C GLU A 125 -0.57 0.11 38.38
N THR A 126 -1.06 0.51 37.21
CA THR A 126 -2.16 1.49 37.07
C THR A 126 -2.93 1.15 35.79
N PRO A 127 -4.27 1.25 35.77
CA PRO A 127 -5.12 0.43 34.91
C PRO A 127 -4.83 0.49 33.42
N LYS A 128 -5.13 -0.65 32.77
CA LYS A 128 -5.39 -0.83 31.34
C LYS A 128 -6.35 0.26 30.85
N GLU A 129 -5.83 1.44 30.60
CA GLU A 129 -6.45 2.44 29.77
C GLU A 129 -6.21 1.96 28.35
N GLU A 130 -7.20 1.22 27.85
CA GLU A 130 -7.43 1.03 26.44
C GLU A 130 -7.35 2.43 25.82
N ALA A 131 -6.19 2.71 25.21
CA ALA A 131 -5.88 4.01 24.65
C ALA A 131 -7.12 4.46 23.89
N PRO A 132 -7.69 5.64 24.21
CA PRO A 132 -8.89 6.09 23.54
C PRO A 132 -8.56 5.99 22.06
N VAL A 133 -9.41 5.28 21.31
CA VAL A 133 -9.41 5.36 19.86
C VAL A 133 -9.51 6.85 19.60
N VAL A 134 -8.39 7.49 19.31
CA VAL A 134 -8.36 8.85 18.81
C VAL A 134 -9.02 8.68 17.47
N VAL A 135 -10.33 8.85 17.45
CA VAL A 135 -11.06 9.23 16.27
C VAL A 135 -10.39 10.54 15.91
N ILE A 136 -9.39 10.47 15.03
CA ILE A 136 -8.92 11.64 14.33
C ILE A 136 -10.15 12.04 13.53
N GLU A 137 -10.98 12.93 14.10
CA GLU A 137 -12.05 13.56 13.35
C GLU A 137 -11.35 14.40 12.28
N TYR A 138 -11.17 13.77 11.13
CA TYR A 138 -10.61 14.45 9.98
C TYR A 138 -11.57 15.54 9.57
N SER A 139 -11.05 16.76 9.42
CA SER A 139 -11.87 17.89 9.00
C SER A 139 -12.36 17.67 7.57
N GLU A 140 -13.47 18.30 7.19
CA GLU A 140 -13.94 18.30 5.79
C GLU A 140 -12.85 18.81 4.83
N ALA A 141 -11.99 19.71 5.30
CA ALA A 141 -10.85 20.22 4.53
C ALA A 141 -9.79 19.14 4.28
N ASP A 142 -9.55 18.24 5.23
CA ASP A 142 -8.62 17.12 5.06
C ASP A 142 -9.18 16.07 4.10
N VAL A 143 -10.48 15.79 4.19
CA VAL A 143 -11.18 14.89 3.26
C VAL A 143 -11.12 15.45 1.83
N ALA A 144 -11.39 16.74 1.64
CA ALA A 144 -11.32 17.39 0.34
C ALA A 144 -9.89 17.43 -0.22
N SER A 145 -8.90 17.67 0.65
CA SER A 145 -7.48 17.63 0.28
C SER A 145 -7.04 16.22 -0.12
N GLY A 146 -7.44 15.21 0.65
CA GLY A 146 -7.18 13.81 0.37
C GLY A 146 -7.80 13.35 -0.94
N LEU A 147 -9.05 13.73 -1.20
CA LEU A 147 -9.72 13.50 -2.48
C LEU A 147 -8.91 14.10 -3.65
N ALA A 148 -8.42 15.33 -3.49
CA ALA A 148 -7.65 16.01 -4.53
C ALA A 148 -6.29 15.36 -4.78
N LEU A 149 -5.61 14.89 -3.73
CA LEU A 149 -4.36 14.11 -3.83
C LEU A 149 -4.62 12.76 -4.51
N PHE A 150 -5.63 12.02 -4.04
CA PHE A 150 -6.02 10.72 -4.59
C PHE A 150 -6.32 10.82 -6.08
N SER A 151 -7.12 11.82 -6.48
CA SER A 151 -7.55 12.01 -7.86
C SER A 151 -6.47 12.65 -8.76
N GLY A 152 -5.34 13.07 -8.20
CA GLY A 152 -4.30 13.81 -8.92
C GLY A 152 -4.66 15.25 -9.29
N LYS A 153 -5.76 15.81 -8.76
CA LYS A 153 -6.09 17.25 -8.90
C LYS A 153 -5.07 18.12 -8.16
N LYS A 154 -4.57 17.62 -7.03
CA LYS A 154 -3.41 18.15 -6.30
C LYS A 154 -2.26 17.18 -6.50
N ARG A 155 -1.08 17.70 -6.86
CA ARG A 155 0.14 16.89 -6.97
C ARG A 155 0.69 16.57 -5.59
N LEU A 156 1.27 15.37 -5.47
CA LEU A 156 2.06 14.98 -4.31
C LEU A 156 3.35 15.80 -4.23
N SER A 157 3.75 16.20 -3.02
CA SER A 157 4.94 17.01 -2.76
C SER A 157 6.19 16.44 -3.42
N ASN A 158 6.39 15.13 -3.24
CA ASN A 158 7.59 14.44 -3.72
C ASN A 158 7.40 13.81 -5.12
N GLY A 159 6.39 14.22 -5.88
CA GLY A 159 6.27 13.88 -7.31
C GLY A 159 5.77 12.46 -7.64
N GLY A 160 5.23 11.74 -6.65
CA GLY A 160 4.65 10.40 -6.86
C GLY A 160 3.41 10.41 -7.76
N PRO A 161 3.03 9.26 -8.35
CA PRO A 161 1.82 9.15 -9.15
C PRO A 161 0.55 9.22 -8.28
N SER A 162 -0.51 9.86 -8.77
CA SER A 162 -1.80 9.93 -8.08
C SER A 162 -2.40 8.54 -7.87
N CYS A 163 -2.95 8.27 -6.70
CA CYS A 163 -3.49 6.95 -6.33
C CYS A 163 -4.56 6.42 -7.32
N ILE A 164 -5.39 7.33 -7.87
CA ILE A 164 -6.46 6.99 -8.81
C ILE A 164 -5.97 6.34 -10.11
N SER A 165 -4.68 6.48 -10.46
CA SER A 165 -4.14 5.85 -11.68
C SER A 165 -4.13 4.32 -11.58
N CYS A 166 -4.04 3.79 -10.36
CA CYS A 166 -3.96 2.36 -10.09
C CYS A 166 -5.17 1.84 -9.31
N HIS A 167 -5.72 2.66 -8.42
CA HIS A 167 -6.81 2.29 -7.52
C HIS A 167 -8.13 2.95 -7.90
N ASN A 168 -9.22 2.28 -7.58
CA ASN A 168 -10.56 2.84 -7.59
C ASN A 168 -11.05 3.08 -6.16
N VAL A 169 -11.88 4.12 -5.99
CA VAL A 169 -12.66 4.39 -4.79
C VAL A 169 -14.04 4.82 -5.27
N ASN A 170 -15.08 4.19 -4.72
CA ASN A 170 -16.45 4.54 -5.04
C ASN A 170 -16.80 5.91 -4.43
N ASN A 171 -16.85 6.94 -5.26
CA ASN A 171 -17.14 8.31 -4.83
C ASN A 171 -17.75 9.12 -5.99
N ASN A 172 -18.84 9.86 -5.74
CA ASN A 172 -19.54 10.61 -6.78
C ASN A 172 -18.69 11.76 -7.38
N ALA A 173 -17.68 12.23 -6.66
CA ALA A 173 -16.76 13.27 -7.11
C ALA A 173 -15.61 12.73 -7.97
N LEU A 174 -15.46 11.41 -8.06
CA LEU A 174 -14.46 10.73 -8.88
C LEU A 174 -15.08 10.14 -10.14
N VAL A 175 -14.29 10.18 -11.22
CA VAL A 175 -14.48 9.29 -12.36
C VAL A 175 -13.87 7.95 -11.96
N SER A 176 -14.48 6.83 -12.37
CA SER A 176 -13.96 5.48 -12.10
C SER A 176 -12.43 5.44 -12.25
N GLY A 177 -11.74 5.03 -11.18
CA GLY A 177 -10.29 4.98 -11.11
C GLY A 177 -9.70 3.78 -11.84
N GLY A 178 -8.39 3.60 -11.66
CA GLY A 178 -7.65 2.46 -12.19
C GLY A 178 -8.12 1.13 -11.59
N LEU A 179 -8.14 0.09 -12.41
CA LEU A 179 -8.44 -1.30 -12.00
C LEU A 179 -7.18 -2.17 -11.94
N LEU A 180 -6.00 -1.55 -11.96
CA LEU A 180 -4.71 -2.25 -11.93
C LEU A 180 -4.39 -2.77 -10.52
N ALA A 181 -4.89 -2.09 -9.49
CA ALA A 181 -4.70 -2.45 -8.10
C ALA A 181 -6.05 -2.67 -7.38
N LYS A 182 -5.99 -3.10 -6.12
CA LYS A 182 -7.18 -3.41 -5.32
C LYS A 182 -8.07 -2.17 -5.14
N ASP A 183 -9.39 -2.37 -5.23
CA ASP A 183 -10.36 -1.34 -4.89
C ASP A 183 -10.25 -0.93 -3.42
N LEU A 184 -10.18 0.38 -3.17
CA LEU A 184 -9.94 0.97 -1.87
C LEU A 184 -11.21 1.53 -1.21
N THR A 185 -12.40 1.31 -1.79
CA THR A 185 -13.67 1.78 -1.22
C THR A 185 -13.82 1.33 0.22
N ASP A 186 -13.60 0.04 0.50
CA ASP A 186 -13.75 -0.53 1.84
C ASP A 186 -12.41 -0.72 2.56
N VAL A 187 -11.38 0.08 2.23
CA VAL A 187 -10.03 -0.11 2.80
C VAL A 187 -9.99 0.22 4.29
N TYR A 188 -10.80 1.17 4.75
CA TYR A 188 -10.75 1.60 6.14
C TYR A 188 -11.40 0.57 7.06
N THR A 189 -12.54 -0.01 6.67
CA THR A 189 -13.15 -1.14 7.39
C THR A 189 -12.21 -2.35 7.46
N ARG A 190 -11.44 -2.61 6.39
CA ARG A 190 -10.50 -3.76 6.36
C ARG A 190 -9.25 -3.53 7.20
N MET A 191 -8.71 -2.31 7.27
CA MET A 191 -7.34 -2.09 7.78
C MET A 191 -7.26 -1.09 8.94
N GLY A 192 -8.32 -0.31 9.16
CA GLY A 192 -8.33 0.79 10.11
C GLY A 192 -7.33 1.90 9.76
N ASN A 193 -7.32 2.94 10.59
CA ASN A 193 -6.44 4.10 10.42
C ASN A 193 -4.96 3.70 10.34
N ALA A 194 -4.49 2.96 11.34
CA ALA A 194 -3.08 2.59 11.46
C ALA A 194 -2.59 1.70 10.32
N GLY A 195 -3.43 0.79 9.81
CA GLY A 195 -3.09 -0.07 8.67
C GLY A 195 -3.00 0.72 7.36
N VAL A 196 -3.96 1.61 7.09
CA VAL A 196 -3.95 2.48 5.90
C VAL A 196 -2.74 3.42 5.93
N ALA A 197 -2.53 4.11 7.06
CA ALA A 197 -1.38 5.01 7.22
C ALA A 197 -0.04 4.26 7.10
N GLY A 198 0.04 3.03 7.63
CA GLY A 198 1.22 2.18 7.51
C GLY A 198 1.57 1.85 6.05
N ILE A 199 0.59 1.40 5.26
CA ILE A 199 0.79 1.12 3.82
C ILE A 199 1.22 2.36 3.06
N LEU A 200 0.60 3.51 3.34
CA LEU A 200 0.95 4.78 2.68
C LEU A 200 2.37 5.22 3.04
N SER A 201 2.81 4.97 4.29
CA SER A 201 4.15 5.33 4.76
C SER A 201 5.23 4.41 4.19
N ALA A 202 4.92 3.12 4.07
CA ALA A 202 5.87 2.10 3.60
C ALA A 202 5.13 1.04 2.78
N PRO A 203 4.95 1.24 1.46
CA PRO A 203 4.18 0.35 0.62
C PRO A 203 4.79 -1.06 0.55
N PRO A 204 4.10 -2.11 1.02
CA PRO A 204 4.64 -3.47 0.99
C PRO A 204 4.50 -4.15 -0.38
N PHE A 205 3.75 -3.54 -1.30
CA PHE A 205 3.44 -4.12 -2.61
C PHE A 205 4.50 -3.70 -3.64
N PRO A 206 5.17 -4.63 -4.35
CA PRO A 206 6.30 -4.30 -5.23
C PRO A 206 6.02 -3.19 -6.26
N ALA A 207 4.83 -3.19 -6.87
CA ALA A 207 4.44 -2.16 -7.84
C ALA A 207 4.29 -0.78 -7.19
N MET A 208 3.69 -0.71 -6.01
CA MET A 208 3.52 0.54 -5.26
C MET A 208 4.85 1.00 -4.65
N ALA A 209 5.63 0.08 -4.09
CA ALA A 209 6.98 0.35 -3.58
C ALA A 209 7.88 0.94 -4.67
N SER A 210 7.88 0.35 -5.86
CA SER A 210 8.64 0.86 -7.01
C SER A 210 8.18 2.26 -7.44
N ALA A 211 6.87 2.51 -7.49
CA ALA A 211 6.32 3.82 -7.83
C ALA A 211 6.69 4.93 -6.83
N TYR A 212 6.91 4.57 -5.56
CA TYR A 212 7.15 5.50 -4.46
C TYR A 212 8.58 5.48 -3.89
N ASN A 213 9.48 4.66 -4.43
CA ASN A 213 10.85 4.45 -3.91
C ASN A 213 11.65 5.74 -3.68
N ASN A 214 11.43 6.78 -4.50
CA ASN A 214 12.04 8.11 -4.36
C ASN A 214 11.01 9.24 -4.20
N ASN A 215 9.74 8.89 -4.03
CA ASN A 215 8.62 9.82 -4.05
C ASN A 215 7.76 9.64 -2.79
N ALA A 216 8.40 9.42 -1.64
CA ALA A 216 7.71 9.12 -0.37
C ALA A 216 6.63 10.16 -0.05
N LEU A 217 5.54 9.75 0.59
CA LEU A 217 4.46 10.66 0.97
C LEU A 217 4.85 11.46 2.22
N ASP A 218 4.47 12.73 2.26
CA ASP A 218 4.63 13.53 3.47
C ASP A 218 3.60 13.11 4.53
N SER A 219 3.91 13.29 5.80
CA SER A 219 3.00 12.95 6.91
C SER A 219 1.63 13.62 6.80
N SER A 220 1.57 14.86 6.32
CA SER A 220 0.32 15.58 6.07
C SER A 220 -0.48 14.99 4.92
N GLU A 221 0.17 14.51 3.86
CA GLU A 221 -0.47 13.85 2.72
C GLU A 221 -1.04 12.49 3.13
N ILE A 222 -0.30 11.74 3.95
CA ILE A 222 -0.76 10.46 4.51
C ILE A 222 -2.02 10.68 5.36
N ALA A 223 -2.02 11.70 6.22
CA ALA A 223 -3.19 12.04 7.03
C ALA A 223 -4.41 12.40 6.16
N GLN A 224 -4.22 13.25 5.14
CA GLN A 224 -5.30 13.67 4.23
C GLN A 224 -5.82 12.51 3.37
N LEU A 225 -4.94 11.66 2.83
CA LEU A 225 -5.34 10.47 2.08
C LEU A 225 -6.11 9.49 2.98
N THR A 226 -5.65 9.29 4.22
CA THR A 226 -6.34 8.43 5.19
C THR A 226 -7.72 8.99 5.55
N ALA A 227 -7.83 10.31 5.74
CA ALA A 227 -9.10 11.00 5.94
C ALA A 227 -10.11 10.73 4.83
N PHE A 228 -9.66 10.90 3.58
CA PHE A 228 -10.49 10.68 2.41
C PHE A 228 -10.94 9.22 2.31
N LEU A 229 -10.03 8.27 2.50
CA LEU A 229 -10.35 6.84 2.45
C LEU A 229 -11.33 6.42 3.55
N GLN A 230 -11.18 6.96 4.76
CA GLN A 230 -12.15 6.76 5.83
C GLN A 230 -13.52 7.32 5.47
N HIS A 231 -13.57 8.55 4.96
CA HIS A 231 -14.82 9.17 4.56
C HIS A 231 -15.50 8.36 3.45
N ALA A 232 -14.76 7.94 2.43
CA ALA A 232 -15.27 7.16 1.31
C ALA A 232 -15.83 5.79 1.74
N ASP A 233 -15.17 5.12 2.68
CA ASP A 233 -15.62 3.87 3.31
C ASP A 233 -16.95 4.07 4.04
N ASN A 234 -17.06 5.14 4.85
CA ASN A 234 -18.26 5.47 5.61
C ASN A 234 -19.48 5.86 4.77
N VAL A 235 -19.27 6.42 3.57
CA VAL A 235 -20.38 6.87 2.69
C VAL A 235 -20.58 5.98 1.46
N SER A 236 -19.86 4.85 1.37
CA SER A 236 -19.77 4.01 0.16
C SER A 236 -21.13 3.49 -0.34
N GLU A 237 -22.04 3.15 0.57
CA GLU A 237 -23.38 2.61 0.24
C GLU A 237 -24.26 3.61 -0.54
N GLY A 238 -24.02 4.92 -0.39
CA GLY A 238 -24.77 5.99 -1.06
C GLY A 238 -24.08 6.61 -2.27
N GLN A 239 -22.87 6.15 -2.62
CA GLN A 239 -22.07 6.71 -3.70
C GLN A 239 -21.98 5.72 -4.87
N GLN A 240 -21.94 6.24 -6.10
CA GLN A 240 -21.56 5.51 -7.31
C GLN A 240 -20.57 6.37 -8.10
N ALA A 241 -19.40 5.80 -8.40
CA ALA A 241 -18.42 6.43 -9.29
C ALA A 241 -19.09 6.80 -10.62
N LYS A 242 -18.84 8.02 -11.11
CA LYS A 242 -19.44 8.47 -12.37
C LYS A 242 -18.90 7.59 -13.51
N SER A 243 -19.78 6.76 -14.08
CA SER A 243 -19.43 5.94 -15.24
C SER A 243 -19.21 6.81 -16.46
N GLY A 244 -17.97 6.82 -16.97
CA GLY A 244 -17.62 7.50 -18.21
C GLY A 244 -18.40 6.98 -19.43
N ALA A 245 -18.95 5.76 -19.35
CA ALA A 245 -19.76 5.18 -20.42
C ALA A 245 -21.03 5.99 -20.71
N ASN A 246 -21.70 6.52 -19.68
CA ASN A 246 -22.90 7.34 -19.87
C ASN A 246 -22.58 8.67 -20.57
N ILE A 247 -21.43 9.26 -20.23
CA ILE A 247 -20.93 10.48 -20.88
C ILE A 247 -20.57 10.18 -22.34
N PHE A 248 -19.94 9.04 -22.62
CA PHE A 248 -19.53 8.65 -23.96
C PHE A 248 -20.73 8.29 -24.86
N ILE A 249 -21.73 7.57 -24.34
CA ILE A 249 -22.92 7.17 -25.08
C ILE A 249 -23.81 8.39 -25.36
N LEU A 250 -24.10 9.20 -24.35
CA LEU A 250 -24.99 10.37 -24.51
C LEU A 250 -24.29 11.51 -25.24
N GLY A 251 -23.05 11.82 -24.86
CA GLY A 251 -22.27 12.91 -25.47
C GLY A 251 -21.73 12.55 -26.84
N GLY A 252 -21.07 11.40 -26.99
CA GLY A 252 -20.50 10.94 -28.25
C GLY A 252 -21.55 10.52 -29.26
N GLY A 253 -22.52 9.70 -28.83
CA GLY A 253 -23.65 9.29 -29.67
C GLY A 253 -24.53 10.47 -30.08
N GLY A 254 -24.89 11.34 -29.14
CA GLY A 254 -25.65 12.56 -29.41
C GLY A 254 -24.90 13.51 -30.36
N GLY A 255 -23.61 13.74 -30.11
CA GLY A 255 -22.76 14.58 -30.96
C GLY A 255 -22.64 14.05 -32.39
N LEU A 256 -22.46 12.74 -32.56
CA LEU A 256 -22.42 12.10 -33.88
C LEU A 256 -23.75 12.27 -34.63
N VAL A 257 -24.88 12.06 -33.97
CA VAL A 257 -26.21 12.22 -34.57
C VAL A 257 -26.43 13.68 -35.01
N VAL A 258 -26.08 14.65 -34.17
CA VAL A 258 -26.19 16.08 -34.51
C VAL A 258 -25.29 16.41 -35.70
N LEU A 259 -24.05 15.94 -35.71
CA LEU A 259 -23.11 16.15 -36.81
C LEU A 259 -23.64 15.55 -38.13
N LEU A 260 -24.16 14.32 -38.09
CA LEU A 260 -24.76 13.67 -39.25
C LEU A 260 -26.00 14.41 -39.77
N LEU A 261 -26.85 14.93 -38.88
CA LEU A 261 -27.99 15.76 -39.25
C LEU A 261 -27.56 17.09 -39.90
N LEU A 262 -26.51 17.74 -39.38
CA LEU A 262 -25.95 18.95 -39.99
C LEU A 262 -25.36 18.68 -41.37
N ILE A 263 -24.62 17.58 -41.54
CA ILE A 263 -24.09 17.16 -42.84
C ILE A 263 -25.23 16.84 -43.81
N ALA A 264 -26.24 16.08 -43.37
CA ALA A 264 -27.39 15.70 -44.19
C ALA A 264 -28.20 16.92 -44.63
N THR A 265 -28.47 17.87 -43.73
CA THR A 265 -29.19 19.11 -44.06
C THR A 265 -28.38 20.01 -45.00
N HIS A 266 -27.06 20.12 -44.81
CA HIS A 266 -26.19 20.86 -45.71
C HIS A 266 -26.12 20.21 -47.10
N TRP A 267 -25.97 18.89 -47.16
CA TRP A 267 -25.92 18.12 -48.41
C TRP A 267 -27.25 18.17 -49.16
N ASN A 268 -28.38 18.06 -48.46
CA ASN A 268 -29.71 18.16 -49.07
C ASN A 268 -29.99 19.57 -49.62
N ARG A 269 -29.40 20.61 -49.00
CA ARG A 269 -29.47 21.98 -49.55
C ARG A 269 -28.59 22.18 -50.79
N ARG A 270 -27.53 21.37 -50.97
CA ARG A 270 -26.62 21.43 -52.12
C ARG A 270 -27.27 20.91 -53.42
N LEU A 271 -28.10 19.88 -53.35
CA LEU A 271 -28.66 19.18 -54.54
C LEU A 271 -29.98 19.78 -55.06
N ARG A 272 -30.24 21.08 -54.87
CA ARG A 272 -31.53 21.70 -55.24
C ARG A 272 -31.75 21.92 -56.74
N THR A 273 -30.69 21.93 -57.54
CA THR A 273 -30.79 22.11 -58.99
C THR A 273 -29.97 21.06 -59.72
N SER A 274 -30.54 20.48 -60.77
CA SER A 274 -29.80 19.64 -61.71
C SER A 274 -28.60 20.41 -62.29
N VAL A 275 -27.48 19.72 -62.53
CA VAL A 275 -26.26 20.28 -63.14
C VAL A 275 -26.55 20.96 -64.48
N LYS A 276 -27.64 20.58 -65.17
CA LYS A 276 -28.07 21.16 -66.45
C LYS A 276 -29.29 22.07 -66.33
N HIS A 277 -29.70 22.48 -65.13
CA HIS A 277 -30.91 23.27 -64.92
C HIS A 277 -30.92 24.58 -65.72
N ASP A 278 -29.77 25.25 -65.82
CA ASP A 278 -29.62 26.49 -66.60
C ASP A 278 -29.60 26.24 -68.12
N ILE A 279 -29.17 25.06 -68.56
CA ILE A 279 -29.24 24.66 -69.97
C ILE A 279 -30.70 24.39 -70.34
N TYR A 280 -31.42 23.60 -69.54
CA TYR A 280 -32.83 23.32 -69.73
C TYR A 280 -33.66 24.61 -69.76
N LYS A 281 -33.49 25.50 -68.76
CA LYS A 281 -34.17 26.81 -68.73
C LYS A 281 -33.96 27.67 -69.97
N ARG A 282 -32.78 27.63 -70.59
CA ARG A 282 -32.51 28.36 -71.83
C ARG A 282 -33.24 27.75 -73.03
N GLN A 283 -33.34 26.43 -73.11
CA GLN A 283 -34.00 25.73 -74.22
C GLN A 283 -35.52 25.94 -74.25
N ILE A 284 -36.18 25.98 -73.09
CA ILE A 284 -37.63 26.28 -73.00
C ILE A 284 -37.97 27.74 -73.25
N LYS A 285 -37.00 28.66 -73.12
CA LYS A 285 -37.21 30.11 -73.35
C LYS A 285 -36.99 30.52 -74.82
N SER A 286 -36.40 29.63 -75.63
CA SER A 286 -36.11 29.85 -77.06
C SER A 286 -37.16 29.23 -78.00
N ILE A 287 -38.27 28.72 -77.46
CA ILE A 287 -39.48 28.29 -78.18
C ILE A 287 -40.52 29.39 -78.01
#